data_AF-A0A7X8HH43-F1
#
_entry.id   AF-A0A7X8HH43-F1
#
_cell.length_a   1.000
_cell.length_b   1.000
_cell.length_c   1.000
_cell.angle_alpha   90.00
_cell.angle_beta   90.00
_cell.angle_gamma   90.00
#
_symmetry.space_group_name_H-M   'P 1'
#
loop_
_entity.id
_entity.type
_entity.pdbx_description
1 polymer ?
#
loop_
_entity_poly.entity_id
_entity_poly.type
_entity_poly.pdbx_seq_one_letter_code
_entity_poly.pdbx_strand_id
1 'polypeptide(L)' 'MVLFMVNGFINEITLSKMNSMIGFRNIAVHNYQKINLNILQNIVEEHLTDFTEFIKSIKASDL' A
#
# COMPACT_ATOMS: atom_id res chain seq x y z
N MET A 1 3.29 7.37 5.92
CA MET A 1 3.92 6.04 5.93
C MET A 1 5.18 6.00 6.80
N VAL A 2 6.19 6.83 6.51
CA VAL A 2 7.46 6.87 7.28
C VAL A 2 7.24 7.05 8.79
N LEU A 3 6.31 7.90 9.21
CA LEU A 3 5.99 8.08 10.63
C LEU A 3 5.58 6.78 11.34
N PHE A 4 4.78 5.93 10.68
CA PHE A 4 4.39 4.64 11.25
C PHE A 4 5.59 3.69 11.41
N MET A 5 6.55 3.75 10.50
CA MET A 5 7.78 2.96 10.60
C MET A 5 8.67 3.48 11.74
N VAL A 6 8.84 4.80 11.84
CA VAL A 6 9.67 5.43 12.89
C VAL A 6 9.12 5.13 14.29
N ASN A 7 7.80 5.03 14.44
CA ASN A 7 7.15 4.63 15.69
C ASN A 7 7.08 3.10 15.90
N GLY A 8 7.68 2.30 15.01
CA GLY A 8 7.76 0.85 15.14
C GLY A 8 6.46 0.10 14.81
N PHE A 9 5.42 0.79 14.32
CA PHE A 9 4.12 0.18 14.01
C PHE A 9 4.14 -0.66 12.74
N ILE A 10 5.09 -0.40 11.84
CA ILE A 10 5.29 -1.16 10.60
C ILE A 10 6.78 -1.36 10.34
N ASN A 11 7.12 -2.40 9.59
CA ASN A 11 8.50 -2.65 9.16
C ASN A 11 8.79 -2.01 7.78
N GLU A 12 10.05 -2.09 7.36
CA GLU A 12 10.53 -1.55 6.08
C GLU A 12 9.85 -2.19 4.86
N ILE A 13 9.51 -3.48 4.93
CA ILE A 13 8.83 -4.22 3.85
C ILE A 13 7.42 -3.65 3.65
N THR A 14 6.65 -3.49 4.73
CA THR A 14 5.31 -2.89 4.70
C THR A 14 5.37 -1.43 4.23
N LEU A 15 6.38 -0.66 4.64
CA LEU A 15 6.60 0.71 4.16
C LEU A 15 6.77 0.73 2.62
N SER A 16 7.63 -0.14 2.08
CA SER A 16 7.88 -0.25 0.64
C SER A 16 6.63 -0.61 -0.14
N LYS A 17 5.93 -1.69 0.26
CA LYS A 17 4.68 -2.14 -0.37
C LYS A 17 3.61 -1.05 -0.40
N MET A 18 3.41 -0.36 0.72
CA MET A 18 2.38 0.68 0.84
C MET A 18 2.74 1.95 0.07
N ASN A 19 4.02 2.33 -0.01
CA ASN A 19 4.44 3.44 -0.86
C ASN A 19 4.16 3.15 -2.35
N SER A 20 4.42 1.92 -2.81
CA SER A 20 4.08 1.49 -4.18
C SER A 20 2.58 1.58 -4.45
N MET A 21 1.74 1.14 -3.50
CA MET A 21 0.28 1.21 -3.62
C MET A 21 -0.25 2.64 -3.63
N ILE A 22 0.31 3.54 -2.81
CA ILE A 22 0.00 4.98 -2.83
C ILE A 22 0.38 5.59 -4.19
N GLY A 23 1.54 5.22 -4.74
CA GLY A 23 1.96 5.62 -6.08
C GLY A 23 0.98 5.19 -7.16
N PHE A 24 0.52 3.93 -7.12
CA PHE A 24 -0.52 3.45 -8.03
C PHE A 24 -1.83 4.22 -7.89
N ARG A 25 -2.29 4.47 -6.66
CA ARG A 25 -3.49 5.28 -6.40
C ARG A 25 -3.36 6.69 -6.99
N ASN A 26 -2.18 7.30 -6.94
CA ASN A 26 -1.96 8.61 -7.56
C ASN A 26 -2.08 8.55 -9.09
N ILE A 27 -1.61 7.48 -9.73
CA ILE A 27 -1.81 7.27 -11.17
C ILE A 27 -3.29 7.06 -11.47
N ALA A 28 -3.97 6.18 -10.74
CA ALA A 28 -5.39 5.88 -10.97
C ALA A 28 -6.31 7.10 -10.77
N VAL A 29 -5.95 8.02 -9.87
CA VAL A 29 -6.74 9.23 -9.58
C VAL A 29 -6.39 10.40 -10.51
N HIS A 30 -5.12 10.62 -10.84
CA HIS A 30 -4.67 11.81 -11.56
C HIS A 30 -4.43 11.57 -13.06
N ASN A 31 -4.14 10.35 -13.50
CA ASN A 31 -4.00 10.06 -14.92
C ASN A 31 -5.36 9.68 -15.51
N TYR A 32 -5.98 10.64 -16.20
CA TYR A 32 -6.97 10.36 -17.25
C TYR A 32 -6.39 9.51 -18.40
N GLN A 33 -5.08 9.24 -18.41
CA GLN A 33 -4.46 8.24 -19.29
C GLN A 33 -4.88 6.83 -18.87
N LYS A 34 -5.07 5.96 -19.86
CA LYS A 34 -5.47 4.56 -19.68
C LYS A 34 -4.60 3.88 -18.63
N ILE A 35 -5.21 3.49 -17.51
CA ILE A 35 -4.60 2.62 -16.50
C ILE A 35 -4.12 1.36 -17.21
N ASN A 36 -2.90 0.92 -16.91
CA ASN A 36 -2.41 -0.38 -17.37
C ASN A 36 -3.19 -1.47 -16.62
N LEU A 37 -4.11 -2.13 -17.32
CA LEU A 37 -4.99 -3.15 -16.75
C LEU A 37 -4.23 -4.35 -16.19
N ASN A 38 -3.05 -4.68 -16.72
CA ASN A 38 -2.23 -5.77 -16.19
C ASN A 38 -1.67 -5.42 -14.81
N ILE A 39 -1.30 -4.15 -14.59
CA ILE A 39 -0.86 -3.68 -13.27
C ILE A 39 -2.05 -3.69 -12.30
N LEU A 40 -3.22 -3.21 -12.74
CA LEU A 40 -4.43 -3.22 -11.91
C LEU A 40 -4.83 -4.65 -11.50
N GLN A 41 -4.82 -5.59 -12.45
CA GLN A 41 -5.13 -6.99 -12.20
C GLN A 41 -4.15 -7.59 -11.18
N ASN A 42 -2.84 -7.40 -11.38
CA ASN A 42 -1.83 -7.90 -10.45
C ASN A 42 -2.01 -7.31 -9.04
N ILE A 43 -2.40 -6.04 -8.92
CA ILE A 43 -2.70 -5.44 -7.61
C ILE A 43 -3.89 -6.11 -6.94
N VAL A 44 -4.96 -6.36 -7.70
CA VAL A 44 -6.19 -6.99 -7.19
C VAL A 44 -5.94 -8.45 -6.79
N GLU A 45 -5.17 -9.19 -7.57
CA GLU A 45 -4.90 -10.61 -7.34
C GLU A 45 -3.85 -10.84 -6.26
N GLU A 46 -2.75 -10.07 -6.26
CA GLU A 46 -1.56 -10.40 -5.46
C GLU A 46 -1.26 -9.42 -4.32
N HIS A 47 -1.73 -8.16 -4.39
CA HIS A 47 -1.29 -7.11 -3.47
C HIS A 47 -2.35 -6.56 -2.52
N LEU A 48 -3.64 -6.94 -2.65
CA LEU A 48 -4.67 -6.50 -1.70
C LEU A 48 -4.42 -6.99 -0.27
N THR A 49 -3.75 -8.14 -0.13
CA THR A 49 -3.32 -8.70 1.16
C THR A 49 -2.33 -7.79 1.88
N ASP A 50 -1.44 -7.11 1.16
CA ASP A 50 -0.48 -6.15 1.73
C ASP A 50 -1.20 -5.04 2.51
N PHE A 51 -2.35 -4.59 2.02
CA PHE A 51 -3.17 -3.58 2.69
C PHE A 51 -3.81 -4.12 3.97
N THR A 52 -4.21 -5.39 3.95
CA THR A 52 -4.76 -6.07 5.13
C THR A 52 -3.70 -6.29 6.20
N GLU A 53 -2.48 -6.67 5.80
CA GLU A 53 -1.33 -6.79 6.70
C GLU A 53 -1.01 -5.45 7.36
N PHE A 54 -0.99 -4.37 6.58
CA PHE A 54 -0.81 -3.03 7.12
C PHE A 54 -1.85 -2.68 8.20
N ILE A 55 -3.15 -2.91 7.92
CA ILE A 55 -4.22 -2.65 8.90
C ILE A 55 -4.03 -3.48 10.17
N LYS A 56 -3.64 -4.75 10.03
CA LYS A 56 -3.37 -5.63 11.19
C LYS A 56 -2.22 -5.09 12.04
N SER A 57 -1.12 -4.65 11.41
CA SER A 57 0.01 -4.05 12.11
C SER A 57 -0.40 -2.81 12.89
N ILE A 58 -1.20 -1.92 12.30
CA ILE A 58 -1.70 -0.73 12.99
C ILE A 58 -2.63 -1.11 14.15
N LYS A 59 -3.56 -2.06 13.96
CA LYS A 59 -4.46 -2.52 15.04
C LYS A 59 -3.71 -3.14 16.22
N ALA A 60 -2.64 -3.88 15.95
CA ALA A 60 -1.82 -4.49 17.00
C ALA A 60 -0.95 -3.48 17.76
N SER A 61 -0.86 -2.25 17.26
CA SER A 61 0.01 -1.20 17.79
C SER A 61 -0.64 -0.32 18.86
N ASP A 62 -1.84 -0.65 19.33
CA ASP A 62 -2.64 0.10 20.33
C ASP A 62 -2.72 1.62 20.04
N LEU A 63 -3.20 1.96 18.84
CA LEU A 63 -3.65 3.30 18.44
C LEU A 63 -5.19 3.36 18.42
#